data_AF-A0A7X6P921-F1
#
_entry.id   AF-A0A7X6P921-F1
#
_cell.length_a   1.000
_cell.length_b   1.000
_cell.length_c   1.000
_cell.angle_alpha   90.00
_cell.angle_beta   90.00
_cell.angle_gamma   90.00
#
_symmetry.space_group_name_H-M   'P 1'
#
loop_
_entity.id
_entity.type
_entity.pdbx_description
1 polymer ?
#
loop_
_entity_poly.entity_id
_entity_poly.type
_entity_poly.pdbx_seq_one_letter_code
_entity_poly.pdbx_strand_id
1 'polypeptide(L)'
;MRNRKLFALLTLFSLFPASLIFAQGLVVSTNIDLQPECWEYHISSSPIINGSENVYADSLLLLPGKDYLIDYKRGILKLKNFPEASSLRVDYILVPSSLTQKYYLYEVREPSDSLFTSITPPKPLWQSTDSNLLVSGSKTFALTFSEEEAFDLKQSLFVNLNGELGQNVNITAQLSDSQSKLTPEGDSKELSNLDKVFIRVYGKQYEIAMGDLDWQFDGTRYINYKTTIEGLNAWYGKRHFIQAGYTASSGKPASVKVNIIDGKQGPYYLNPTGFQSTYLIIAGSEKIYCDGKLLERGTDYYIDYSEGSVMFRTMVVSSNRINAYFQYADEFYNQSTYFNSSTFNLLPGFSLSHHFIHQVDAKDHPLLYEFTAADLDSLRKAGDNVVWGNGIVEVESGTGSYIQRISAEGLIYYEYAPYDSLACYNVTFSYVGSGNGDYEEFSSGKFRYVGTGMGAWLPQKRLIPPVKRTNADLLLSYANDS
;
A
#
# COMPACT_ATOMS: atom_id res chain seq x y z
N MET A 1 54.22 -4.20 3.68
CA MET A 1 53.31 -4.39 2.52
C MET A 1 52.01 -5.16 2.85
N ARG A 2 51.39 -4.96 4.03
CA ARG A 2 50.20 -5.72 4.48
C ARG A 2 48.98 -4.85 4.87
N ASN A 3 49.02 -3.54 4.58
CA ASN A 3 47.91 -2.61 4.86
C ASN A 3 47.35 -1.86 3.63
N ARG A 4 47.82 -2.17 2.41
CA ARG A 4 47.27 -1.57 1.17
C ARG A 4 46.13 -2.38 0.53
N LYS A 5 45.94 -3.65 0.91
CA LYS A 5 44.85 -4.50 0.38
C LYS A 5 43.52 -4.33 1.11
N LEU A 6 43.53 -3.88 2.36
CA LEU A 6 42.29 -3.66 3.14
C LEU A 6 41.60 -2.35 2.74
N PHE A 7 42.38 -1.32 2.39
CA PHE A 7 41.84 -0.05 1.87
C PHE A 7 41.28 -0.19 0.44
N ALA A 8 41.88 -1.07 -0.38
CA ALA A 8 41.38 -1.39 -1.71
C ALA A 8 40.04 -2.15 -1.70
N LEU A 9 39.77 -2.93 -0.64
CA LEU A 9 38.51 -3.67 -0.48
C LEU A 9 37.36 -2.77 -0.01
N LEU A 10 37.66 -1.72 0.77
CA LEU A 10 36.68 -0.72 1.22
C LEU A 10 36.39 0.34 0.15
N THR A 11 37.33 0.63 -0.77
CA THR A 11 37.05 1.46 -1.95
C THR A 11 36.30 0.71 -3.06
N LEU A 12 36.27 -0.63 -3.05
CA LEU A 12 35.54 -1.42 -4.05
C LEU A 12 34.02 -1.48 -3.79
N PHE A 13 33.55 -1.07 -2.61
CA PHE A 13 32.12 -1.02 -2.27
C PHE A 13 31.49 0.37 -2.42
N SER A 14 32.27 1.39 -2.78
CA SER A 14 31.77 2.74 -3.11
C SER A 14 31.87 3.09 -4.60
N LEU A 15 32.45 2.22 -5.42
CA LEU A 15 32.62 2.40 -6.86
C LEU A 15 32.41 1.07 -7.56
N PHE A 16 31.15 0.73 -7.87
CA PHE A 16 30.71 0.27 -9.19
C PHE A 16 29.30 -0.36 -9.18
N PRO A 17 28.38 0.14 -10.01
CA PRO A 17 27.55 -0.71 -10.85
C PRO A 17 28.35 -1.02 -12.14
N ALA A 18 29.25 -2.02 -12.12
CA ALA A 18 30.02 -2.44 -13.32
C ALA A 18 29.47 -3.69 -14.01
N SER A 19 28.27 -4.15 -13.65
CA SER A 19 27.62 -5.26 -14.35
C SER A 19 26.66 -4.77 -15.45
N LEU A 20 27.04 -3.72 -16.19
CA LEU A 20 26.26 -3.17 -17.31
C LEU A 20 27.09 -2.95 -18.58
N ILE A 21 28.14 -3.74 -18.81
CA ILE A 21 29.04 -3.52 -19.97
C ILE A 21 28.60 -4.29 -21.24
N PHE A 22 27.48 -5.03 -21.23
CA PHE A 22 26.92 -5.61 -22.46
C PHE A 22 25.40 -5.45 -22.65
N ALA A 23 24.76 -4.55 -21.91
CA ALA A 23 23.43 -4.07 -22.27
C ALA A 23 23.61 -2.72 -22.97
N GLN A 24 23.01 -2.53 -24.16
CA GLN A 24 22.83 -1.17 -24.67
C GLN A 24 22.26 -0.32 -23.53
N GLY A 25 22.92 0.79 -23.20
CA GLY A 25 22.46 1.64 -22.11
C GLY A 25 21.01 2.03 -22.38
N LEU A 26 20.07 1.49 -21.59
CA LEU A 26 18.67 1.90 -21.66
C LEU A 26 18.50 3.37 -21.26
N VAL A 27 19.54 3.94 -20.62
CA VAL A 27 19.70 5.38 -20.38
C VAL A 27 20.04 6.07 -21.70
N VAL A 28 19.14 6.92 -22.16
CA VAL A 28 19.30 7.80 -23.31
C VAL A 28 19.51 9.22 -22.80
N SER A 29 20.44 9.94 -23.42
CA SER A 29 20.68 11.36 -23.19
C SER A 29 20.36 12.12 -24.46
N THR A 30 19.39 13.04 -24.39
CA THR A 30 18.92 13.83 -25.53
C THR A 30 19.10 15.31 -25.23
N ASN A 31 19.74 16.03 -26.14
CA ASN A 31 19.79 17.50 -26.09
C ASN A 31 18.67 18.09 -26.94
N ILE A 32 17.95 19.04 -26.37
CA ILE A 32 16.81 19.72 -26.98
C ILE A 32 17.14 21.20 -27.07
N ASP A 33 17.14 21.75 -28.27
CA ASP A 33 17.28 23.19 -28.46
C ASP A 33 15.93 23.87 -28.17
N LEU A 34 15.94 24.81 -27.22
CA LEU A 34 14.72 25.52 -26.83
C LEU A 34 14.32 26.52 -27.91
N GLN A 35 13.06 26.43 -28.33
CA GLN A 35 12.48 27.36 -29.30
C GLN A 35 11.54 28.33 -28.57
N PRO A 36 11.56 29.63 -28.93
CA PRO A 36 10.60 30.59 -28.41
C PRO A 36 9.15 30.10 -28.63
N GLU A 37 8.31 30.23 -27.61
CA GLU A 37 6.88 29.85 -27.64
C GLU A 37 6.59 28.35 -27.85
N CYS A 38 7.61 27.48 -27.86
CA CYS A 38 7.43 26.03 -27.91
C CYS A 38 7.44 25.43 -26.49
N TRP A 39 6.28 24.95 -26.03
CA TRP A 39 6.11 24.41 -24.68
C TRP A 39 6.20 22.89 -24.60
N GLU A 40 6.20 22.19 -25.73
CA GLU A 40 6.16 20.73 -25.80
C GLU A 40 7.27 20.21 -26.73
N TYR A 41 8.07 19.28 -26.22
CA TYR A 41 9.21 18.70 -26.93
C TYR A 41 9.09 17.19 -26.94
N HIS A 42 9.18 16.61 -28.14
CA HIS A 42 9.18 15.17 -28.30
C HIS A 42 10.60 14.63 -28.04
N ILE A 43 10.77 13.95 -26.92
CA ILE A 43 12.08 13.49 -26.45
C ILE A 43 12.36 12.04 -26.81
N SER A 44 11.33 11.20 -26.97
CA SER A 44 11.50 9.77 -27.26
C SER A 44 10.39 9.23 -28.16
N SER A 45 10.74 8.38 -29.12
CA SER A 45 9.77 7.62 -29.94
C SER A 45 9.25 6.35 -29.25
N SER A 46 9.70 6.05 -28.03
CA SER A 46 9.30 4.88 -27.25
C SER A 46 8.94 5.27 -25.82
N PRO A 47 8.07 4.49 -25.14
CA PRO A 47 7.70 4.78 -23.76
C PRO A 47 8.93 4.89 -22.86
N ILE A 48 8.86 5.85 -21.93
CA ILE A 48 9.89 6.14 -20.94
C ILE A 48 9.45 5.55 -19.60
N ILE A 49 10.39 5.01 -18.81
CA ILE A 49 10.09 4.56 -17.45
C ILE A 49 9.69 5.77 -16.61
N ASN A 50 8.54 5.68 -15.94
CA ASN A 50 8.01 6.76 -15.11
C ASN A 50 9.01 7.17 -14.01
N GLY A 51 9.31 8.46 -13.90
CA GLY A 51 10.24 9.02 -12.92
C GLY A 51 11.72 8.71 -13.17
N SER A 52 12.06 8.23 -14.37
CA SER A 52 13.47 7.96 -14.74
C SER A 52 14.18 9.17 -15.33
N GLU A 53 13.48 10.26 -15.58
CA GLU A 53 14.02 11.45 -16.24
C GLU A 53 14.86 12.31 -15.30
N ASN A 54 15.88 12.96 -15.86
CA ASN A 54 16.52 14.14 -15.29
C ASN A 54 16.62 15.20 -16.38
N VAL A 55 16.07 16.40 -16.12
CA VAL A 55 16.07 17.51 -17.07
C VAL A 55 17.00 18.60 -16.58
N TYR A 56 18.04 18.91 -17.36
CA TYR A 56 19.00 19.95 -17.05
C TYR A 56 18.85 21.13 -18.01
N ALA A 57 18.74 22.33 -17.47
CA ALA A 57 18.98 23.58 -18.19
C ALA A 57 20.43 24.01 -17.91
N ASP A 58 21.33 23.74 -18.86
CA ASP A 58 22.78 23.84 -18.68
C ASP A 58 23.30 23.01 -17.49
N SER A 59 23.53 23.65 -16.33
CA SER A 59 23.96 23.01 -15.08
C SER A 59 22.85 22.90 -14.03
N LEU A 60 21.69 23.53 -14.26
CA LEU A 60 20.57 23.56 -13.32
C LEU A 60 19.65 22.35 -13.56
N LEU A 61 19.45 21.54 -12.53
CA LEU A 61 18.45 20.47 -12.54
C LEU A 61 17.04 21.06 -12.35
N LEU A 62 16.14 20.79 -13.29
CA LEU A 62 14.73 21.19 -13.22
C LEU A 62 13.92 20.16 -12.41
N LEU A 63 12.86 20.62 -11.75
CA LEU A 63 12.03 19.78 -10.89
C LEU A 63 10.75 19.32 -11.58
N PRO A 64 10.44 18.00 -11.61
CA PRO A 64 9.20 17.49 -12.17
C PRO A 64 7.98 18.01 -11.39
N GLY A 65 6.88 18.26 -12.09
CA GLY A 65 5.64 18.79 -11.53
C GLY A 65 5.66 20.31 -11.27
N LYS A 66 6.85 20.89 -11.02
CA LYS A 66 7.03 22.33 -10.82
C LYS A 66 7.46 23.03 -12.10
N ASP A 67 8.56 22.58 -12.69
CA ASP A 67 9.21 23.25 -13.82
C ASP A 67 8.81 22.60 -15.16
N TYR A 68 8.48 21.30 -15.15
CA TYR A 68 8.01 20.56 -16.31
C TYR A 68 7.06 19.41 -15.94
N LEU A 69 6.43 18.81 -16.95
CA LEU A 69 5.67 17.57 -16.91
C LEU A 69 6.15 16.63 -18.03
N ILE A 70 6.02 15.32 -17.87
CA ILE A 70 6.30 14.34 -18.92
C ILE A 70 5.07 13.47 -19.17
N ASP A 71 4.75 13.28 -20.46
CA ASP A 71 3.93 12.15 -20.92
C ASP A 71 4.86 10.96 -21.19
N TYR A 72 4.97 10.07 -20.20
CA TYR A 72 5.86 8.91 -20.26
C TYR A 72 5.49 7.90 -21.33
N LYS A 73 4.21 7.84 -21.73
CA LYS A 73 3.75 6.89 -22.76
C LYS A 73 4.11 7.38 -24.15
N ARG A 74 3.99 8.67 -24.38
CA ARG A 74 4.26 9.30 -25.69
C ARG A 74 5.69 9.84 -25.82
N GLY A 75 6.45 9.92 -24.72
CA GLY A 75 7.81 10.46 -24.72
C GLY A 75 7.83 11.97 -24.98
N ILE A 76 6.90 12.72 -24.39
CA ILE A 76 6.77 14.18 -24.59
C ILE A 76 7.08 14.91 -23.28
N LEU A 77 8.02 15.86 -23.33
CA LEU A 77 8.33 16.80 -22.26
C LEU A 77 7.55 18.09 -22.46
N LYS A 78 6.79 18.51 -21.44
CA LYS A 78 6.03 19.76 -21.43
C LYS A 78 6.59 20.71 -20.38
N LEU A 79 7.07 21.88 -20.80
CA LEU A 79 7.57 22.89 -19.88
C LEU A 79 6.40 23.62 -19.19
N LYS A 80 6.55 23.89 -17.90
CA LYS A 80 5.65 24.80 -17.16
C LYS A 80 6.23 26.20 -17.07
N ASN A 81 7.54 26.31 -16.96
CA ASN A 81 8.29 27.57 -16.98
C ASN A 81 9.44 27.45 -17.98
N PHE A 82 9.70 28.49 -18.76
CA PHE A 82 10.88 28.54 -19.62
C PHE A 82 12.12 28.88 -18.79
N PRO A 83 13.17 28.04 -18.82
CA PRO A 83 14.43 28.36 -18.17
C PRO A 83 15.25 29.36 -19.01
N GLU A 84 16.14 30.11 -18.37
CA GLU A 84 17.12 30.99 -19.03
C GLU A 84 18.30 30.18 -19.58
N ALA A 85 18.03 29.21 -20.47
CA ALA A 85 19.03 28.38 -21.14
C ALA A 85 18.71 28.26 -22.63
N SER A 86 19.71 27.99 -23.46
CA SER A 86 19.52 27.78 -24.91
C SER A 86 19.12 26.34 -25.25
N SER A 87 19.45 25.39 -24.38
CA SER A 87 19.18 23.97 -24.60
C SER A 87 18.91 23.24 -23.30
N LEU A 88 18.13 22.16 -23.37
CA LEU A 88 17.93 21.21 -22.29
C LEU A 88 18.66 19.91 -22.57
N ARG A 89 19.34 19.36 -21.57
CA ARG A 89 19.78 17.96 -21.58
C ARG A 89 18.77 17.12 -20.80
N VAL A 90 18.21 16.10 -21.44
CA VAL A 90 17.24 15.18 -20.83
C VAL A 90 17.83 13.79 -20.83
N ASP A 91 18.07 13.25 -19.64
CA ASP A 91 18.52 11.88 -19.44
C ASP A 91 17.32 11.04 -18.99
N TYR A 92 17.04 9.89 -19.60
CA TYR A 92 15.88 9.05 -19.25
C TYR A 92 16.08 7.59 -19.63
N ILE A 93 15.26 6.69 -19.07
CA ILE A 93 15.33 5.24 -19.35
C ILE A 93 14.19 4.81 -20.27
N LEU A 94 14.51 4.16 -21.39
CA LEU A 94 13.52 3.59 -22.30
C LEU A 94 12.93 2.28 -21.75
N VAL A 95 11.64 2.06 -21.98
CA VAL A 95 11.03 0.74 -21.83
C VAL A 95 11.51 -0.15 -22.99
N PRO A 96 12.16 -1.31 -22.71
CA PRO A 96 12.58 -2.24 -23.75
C PRO A 96 11.43 -2.60 -24.69
N SER A 97 11.68 -2.59 -26.00
CA SER A 97 10.65 -2.84 -27.01
C SER A 97 9.99 -4.22 -26.85
N SER A 98 10.73 -5.22 -26.35
CA SER A 98 10.24 -6.55 -26.01
C SER A 98 9.14 -6.56 -24.94
N LEU A 99 9.12 -5.58 -24.03
CA LEU A 99 8.07 -5.42 -23.01
C LEU A 99 6.86 -4.62 -23.53
N THR A 100 7.05 -3.85 -24.60
CA THR A 100 5.95 -3.10 -25.25
C THR A 100 5.23 -3.91 -26.34
N GLN A 101 5.81 -5.04 -26.76
CA GLN A 101 5.17 -5.91 -27.73
C GLN A 101 3.98 -6.59 -27.07
N LYS A 102 2.79 -6.30 -27.58
CA LYS A 102 1.55 -6.93 -27.12
C LYS A 102 1.57 -8.41 -27.48
N TYR A 103 1.78 -9.27 -26.48
CA TYR A 103 1.59 -10.70 -26.61
C TYR A 103 0.11 -11.02 -26.44
N TYR A 104 -0.58 -11.21 -27.55
CA TYR A 104 -1.95 -11.72 -27.55
C TYR A 104 -1.90 -13.23 -27.83
N LEU A 105 -2.44 -14.02 -26.91
CA LEU A 105 -2.71 -15.45 -27.16
C LEU A 105 -4.00 -15.66 -27.98
N TYR A 106 -4.85 -14.63 -28.04
CA TYR A 106 -6.17 -14.68 -28.67
C TYR A 106 -6.35 -13.48 -29.60
N GLU A 107 -6.85 -13.75 -30.80
CA GLU A 107 -7.27 -12.73 -31.77
C GLU A 107 -8.72 -12.36 -31.49
N VAL A 108 -9.01 -11.08 -31.26
CA VAL A 108 -10.39 -10.59 -31.17
C VAL A 108 -10.99 -10.74 -32.57
N ARG A 109 -11.99 -11.61 -32.69
CA ARG A 109 -12.78 -11.74 -33.92
C ARG A 109 -14.07 -10.95 -33.77
N GLU A 110 -14.45 -10.27 -34.84
CA GLU A 110 -15.78 -9.67 -34.95
C GLU A 110 -16.85 -10.77 -34.75
N PRO A 111 -17.91 -10.50 -33.95
CA PRO A 111 -18.98 -11.46 -33.76
C PRO A 111 -19.63 -11.76 -35.12
N SER A 112 -19.53 -13.01 -35.56
CA SER A 112 -20.26 -13.49 -36.73
C SER A 112 -21.42 -14.38 -36.27
N ASP A 113 -22.60 -14.17 -36.85
CA ASP A 113 -23.84 -14.94 -36.55
C ASP A 113 -23.78 -16.43 -36.98
N SER A 114 -22.61 -16.91 -37.39
CA SER A 114 -22.40 -18.30 -37.82
C SER A 114 -22.10 -19.17 -36.61
N LEU A 115 -23.16 -19.54 -35.88
CA LEU A 115 -23.15 -20.32 -34.63
C LEU A 115 -22.47 -21.70 -34.68
N PHE A 116 -21.90 -22.15 -35.81
CA PHE A 116 -21.13 -23.39 -35.88
C PHE A 116 -20.02 -23.31 -36.93
N THR A 117 -19.03 -22.45 -36.70
CA THR A 117 -17.71 -22.70 -37.30
C THR A 117 -16.97 -23.63 -36.35
N SER A 118 -16.59 -24.85 -36.78
CA SER A 118 -15.81 -25.74 -35.92
C SER A 118 -14.51 -25.03 -35.56
N ILE A 119 -14.42 -24.51 -34.34
CA ILE A 119 -13.19 -24.00 -33.78
C ILE A 119 -12.32 -25.24 -33.63
N THR A 120 -11.48 -25.52 -34.62
CA THR A 120 -10.40 -26.48 -34.41
C THR A 120 -9.55 -25.83 -33.32
N PRO A 121 -9.48 -26.39 -32.10
CA PRO A 121 -8.61 -25.82 -31.10
C PRO A 121 -7.22 -25.74 -31.72
N PRO A 122 -6.55 -24.58 -31.69
CA PRO A 122 -5.18 -24.52 -32.16
C PRO A 122 -4.43 -25.62 -31.42
N LYS A 123 -3.69 -26.46 -32.17
CA LYS A 123 -2.78 -27.41 -31.54
C LYS A 123 -1.97 -26.62 -30.52
N PRO A 124 -1.91 -27.04 -29.24
CA PRO A 124 -1.19 -26.27 -28.25
C PRO A 124 0.22 -26.06 -28.78
N LEU A 125 0.54 -24.80 -29.08
CA LEU A 125 1.89 -24.32 -29.36
C LEU A 125 2.65 -24.25 -28.03
N TRP A 126 2.59 -25.33 -27.24
CA TRP A 126 3.59 -25.67 -26.25
C TRP A 126 4.53 -26.69 -26.91
N GLN A 127 5.06 -26.29 -28.07
CA GLN A 127 6.30 -26.88 -28.53
C GLN A 127 7.34 -26.40 -27.53
N SER A 128 7.87 -27.32 -26.74
CA SER A 128 8.93 -27.10 -25.78
C SER A 128 9.98 -26.17 -26.40
N THR A 129 9.98 -24.93 -25.94
CA THR A 129 11.25 -24.25 -25.76
C THR A 129 11.97 -25.05 -24.68
N ASP A 130 13.29 -25.20 -24.77
CA ASP A 130 14.15 -25.91 -23.80
C ASP A 130 14.09 -25.32 -22.36
N SER A 131 13.08 -24.50 -22.04
CA SER A 131 12.82 -23.98 -20.72
C SER A 131 12.14 -25.05 -19.86
N ASN A 132 12.78 -25.42 -18.75
CA ASN A 132 12.23 -26.32 -17.73
C ASN A 132 11.19 -25.61 -16.84
N LEU A 133 10.28 -24.83 -17.44
CA LEU A 133 9.25 -24.06 -16.74
C LEU A 133 7.93 -24.84 -16.68
N LEU A 134 7.49 -25.16 -15.47
CA LEU A 134 6.21 -25.77 -15.17
C LEU A 134 5.25 -24.70 -14.66
N VAL A 135 4.18 -24.46 -15.42
CA VAL A 135 3.05 -23.64 -15.00
C VAL A 135 1.88 -24.57 -14.69
N SER A 136 1.32 -24.45 -13.49
CA SER A 136 0.18 -25.25 -13.04
C SER A 136 -0.76 -24.40 -12.21
N GLY A 137 -2.04 -24.75 -12.16
CA GLY A 137 -3.01 -23.94 -11.45
C GLY A 137 -4.44 -24.32 -11.78
N SER A 138 -5.38 -23.58 -11.21
CA SER A 138 -6.79 -23.67 -11.49
C SER A 138 -7.41 -22.27 -11.52
N LYS A 139 -8.37 -22.09 -12.42
CA LYS A 139 -9.31 -20.97 -12.40
C LYS A 139 -10.69 -21.57 -12.26
N THR A 140 -11.41 -21.18 -11.22
CA THR A 140 -12.74 -21.71 -10.92
C THR A 140 -13.74 -20.58 -11.00
N PHE A 141 -14.84 -20.82 -11.70
CA PHE A 141 -16.01 -19.95 -11.72
C PHE A 141 -17.17 -20.74 -11.12
N ALA A 142 -17.86 -20.16 -10.14
CA ALA A 142 -19.04 -20.73 -9.53
C ALA A 142 -20.23 -19.79 -9.74
N LEU A 143 -21.27 -20.32 -10.38
CA LEU A 143 -22.53 -19.63 -10.63
C LEU A 143 -23.58 -20.17 -9.65
N THR A 144 -24.20 -19.28 -8.90
CA THR A 144 -25.31 -19.64 -8.00
C THR A 144 -26.58 -18.95 -8.46
N PHE A 145 -27.64 -19.74 -8.63
CA PHE A 145 -28.99 -19.27 -8.93
C PHE A 145 -29.86 -19.51 -7.70
N SER A 146 -30.58 -18.49 -7.24
CA SER A 146 -31.55 -18.57 -6.15
C SER A 146 -32.93 -18.14 -6.63
N GLU A 147 -33.99 -18.71 -6.05
CA GLU A 147 -35.39 -18.39 -6.38
C GLU A 147 -35.78 -16.95 -6.00
N GLU A 148 -35.04 -16.30 -5.10
CA GLU A 148 -35.26 -14.93 -4.62
C GLU A 148 -34.30 -13.88 -5.26
N GLU A 149 -34.02 -14.00 -6.56
CA GLU A 149 -33.36 -12.97 -7.39
C GLU A 149 -31.85 -12.65 -7.15
N ALA A 150 -31.08 -13.49 -6.46
CA ALA A 150 -29.62 -13.30 -6.40
C ALA A 150 -28.88 -14.19 -7.42
N PHE A 151 -28.49 -13.62 -8.56
CA PHE A 151 -27.43 -14.18 -9.40
C PHE A 151 -26.08 -13.84 -8.78
N ASP A 152 -25.32 -14.85 -8.35
CA ASP A 152 -23.97 -14.66 -7.79
C ASP A 152 -22.93 -15.39 -8.64
N LEU A 153 -21.95 -14.63 -9.14
CA LEU A 153 -20.77 -15.16 -9.83
C LEU A 153 -19.54 -14.98 -8.94
N LYS A 154 -19.02 -16.11 -8.45
CA LYS A 154 -17.76 -16.17 -7.72
C LYS A 154 -16.65 -16.66 -8.63
N GLN A 155 -15.48 -16.05 -8.51
CA GLN A 155 -14.26 -16.54 -9.15
C GLN A 155 -13.17 -16.81 -8.13
N SER A 156 -12.35 -17.82 -8.40
CA SER A 156 -11.08 -18.03 -7.70
C SER A 156 -9.98 -18.37 -8.70
N LEU A 157 -8.77 -17.90 -8.39
CA LEU A 157 -7.59 -18.14 -9.20
C LEU A 157 -6.48 -18.69 -8.30
N PHE A 158 -5.81 -19.73 -8.77
CA PHE A 158 -4.58 -20.21 -8.17
C PHE A 158 -3.62 -20.61 -9.28
N VAL A 159 -2.48 -19.95 -9.37
CA VAL A 159 -1.44 -20.24 -10.37
C VAL A 159 -0.11 -20.35 -9.66
N ASN A 160 0.61 -21.42 -9.95
CA ASN A 160 1.99 -21.66 -9.57
C ASN A 160 2.86 -21.77 -10.82
N LEU A 161 3.99 -21.09 -10.82
CA LEU A 161 5.03 -21.21 -11.83
C LEU A 161 6.31 -21.64 -11.13
N ASN A 162 6.94 -22.71 -11.60
CA ASN A 162 8.21 -23.21 -11.06
C ASN A 162 9.10 -23.70 -12.19
N GLY A 163 10.41 -23.47 -12.11
CA GLY A 163 11.34 -24.08 -13.06
C GLY A 163 12.69 -23.40 -13.16
N GLU A 164 13.50 -23.87 -14.11
CA GLU A 164 14.84 -23.33 -14.39
C GLU A 164 14.76 -22.30 -15.52
N LEU A 165 15.20 -21.06 -15.25
CA LEU A 165 15.33 -19.99 -16.24
C LEU A 165 16.64 -20.07 -17.03
N GLY A 166 17.65 -20.69 -16.44
CA GLY A 166 18.99 -20.86 -16.99
C GLY A 166 19.91 -21.56 -15.99
N GLN A 167 21.15 -21.83 -16.36
CA GLN A 167 22.05 -22.65 -15.55
C GLN A 167 22.25 -22.08 -14.13
N ASN A 168 21.78 -22.80 -13.11
CA ASN A 168 21.76 -22.38 -11.69
C ASN A 168 20.87 -21.15 -11.40
N VAL A 169 19.83 -20.91 -12.20
CA VAL A 169 18.84 -19.86 -11.99
C VAL A 169 17.44 -20.47 -12.03
N ASN A 170 16.77 -20.50 -10.89
CA ASN A 170 15.42 -21.03 -10.75
C ASN A 170 14.44 -19.89 -10.48
N ILE A 171 13.17 -20.15 -10.80
CA ILE A 171 12.05 -19.27 -10.50
C ILE A 171 10.95 -20.05 -9.79
N THR A 172 10.34 -19.42 -8.79
CA THR A 172 9.09 -19.83 -8.17
C THR A 172 8.19 -18.61 -8.08
N ALA A 173 6.98 -18.69 -8.61
CA ALA A 173 5.97 -17.66 -8.47
C ALA A 173 4.61 -18.26 -8.12
N GLN A 174 3.83 -17.50 -7.35
CA GLN A 174 2.46 -17.84 -6.98
C GLN A 174 1.57 -16.61 -7.14
N LEU A 175 0.37 -16.86 -7.67
CA LEU A 175 -0.71 -15.90 -7.75
C LEU A 175 -1.98 -16.59 -7.25
N SER A 176 -2.56 -16.10 -6.16
CA SER A 176 -3.83 -16.61 -5.63
C SER A 176 -4.83 -15.50 -5.33
N ASP A 177 -6.09 -15.73 -5.70
CA ASP A 177 -7.28 -14.93 -5.37
C ASP A 177 -8.40 -15.88 -4.92
N SER A 178 -8.82 -15.76 -3.67
CA SER A 178 -9.99 -16.44 -3.12
C SER A 178 -11.22 -15.52 -3.13
N GLN A 179 -12.12 -15.80 -4.06
CA GLN A 179 -13.53 -15.40 -4.01
C GLN A 179 -13.78 -13.91 -4.22
N SER A 180 -13.27 -13.33 -5.31
CA SER A 180 -13.73 -12.03 -5.76
C SER A 180 -15.14 -12.14 -6.37
N LYS A 181 -16.14 -11.46 -5.78
CA LYS A 181 -17.48 -11.33 -6.39
C LYS A 181 -17.36 -10.48 -7.67
N LEU A 182 -17.91 -10.94 -8.80
CA LEU A 182 -18.03 -10.12 -10.00
C LEU A 182 -19.43 -9.49 -10.03
N THR A 183 -19.51 -8.17 -9.86
CA THR A 183 -20.78 -7.44 -10.04
C THR A 183 -21.07 -7.28 -11.55
N PRO A 184 -22.28 -7.61 -12.04
CA PRO A 184 -22.59 -7.65 -13.47
C PRO A 184 -22.47 -6.30 -14.21
N GLU A 185 -22.43 -5.18 -13.49
CA GLU A 185 -22.49 -3.81 -14.06
C GLU A 185 -21.12 -3.25 -14.49
N GLY A 186 -20.05 -4.06 -14.46
CA GLY A 186 -18.83 -3.74 -15.21
C GLY A 186 -17.88 -2.72 -14.56
N ASP A 187 -17.69 -2.79 -13.25
CA ASP A 187 -16.56 -2.10 -12.61
C ASP A 187 -15.26 -2.90 -12.80
N SER A 188 -14.22 -2.23 -13.30
CA SER A 188 -12.85 -2.76 -13.28
C SER A 188 -12.38 -2.81 -11.83
N LYS A 189 -12.60 -3.94 -11.15
CA LYS A 189 -12.04 -4.14 -9.81
C LYS A 189 -10.51 -4.08 -9.89
N GLU A 190 -9.93 -3.20 -9.09
CA GLU A 190 -8.48 -3.08 -8.96
C GLU A 190 -7.86 -4.43 -8.59
N LEU A 191 -6.60 -4.64 -8.99
CA LEU A 191 -5.80 -5.83 -8.71
C LEU A 191 -5.53 -6.06 -7.21
N SER A 192 -6.15 -5.29 -6.32
CA SER A 192 -5.92 -5.21 -4.88
C SER A 192 -6.54 -6.36 -4.07
N ASN A 193 -7.18 -7.34 -4.72
CA ASN A 193 -7.85 -8.47 -4.04
C ASN A 193 -7.11 -9.81 -4.22
N LEU A 194 -5.83 -9.78 -4.59
CA LEU A 194 -5.00 -10.99 -4.63
C LEU A 194 -4.58 -11.34 -3.19
N ASP A 195 -4.90 -12.55 -2.72
CA ASP A 195 -4.59 -12.98 -1.36
C ASP A 195 -3.10 -13.26 -1.15
N LYS A 196 -2.43 -13.73 -2.20
CA LYS A 196 -0.99 -13.96 -2.19
C LYS A 196 -0.40 -13.85 -3.58
N VAL A 197 0.61 -13.00 -3.70
CA VAL A 197 1.36 -12.77 -4.93
C VAL A 197 2.83 -12.70 -4.59
N PHE A 198 3.62 -13.62 -5.13
CA PHE A 198 5.07 -13.45 -5.04
C PHE A 198 5.78 -14.04 -6.24
N ILE A 199 6.98 -13.52 -6.49
CA ILE A 199 7.94 -14.06 -7.44
C ILE A 199 9.28 -14.16 -6.72
N ARG A 200 9.93 -15.31 -6.81
CA ARG A 200 11.28 -15.58 -6.29
C ARG A 200 12.13 -16.08 -7.43
N VAL A 201 13.27 -15.43 -7.64
CA VAL A 201 14.31 -15.88 -8.57
C VAL A 201 15.55 -16.16 -7.76
N TYR A 202 16.07 -17.38 -7.82
CA TYR A 202 17.12 -17.83 -6.91
C TYR A 202 18.11 -18.78 -7.57
N GLY A 203 19.35 -18.72 -7.09
CA GLY A 203 20.41 -19.67 -7.38
C GLY A 203 20.84 -20.43 -6.13
N LYS A 204 22.04 -21.02 -6.16
CA LYS A 204 22.58 -21.76 -5.00
C LYS A 204 22.95 -20.88 -3.79
N GLN A 205 23.18 -19.59 -4.02
CA GLN A 205 23.80 -18.66 -3.06
C GLN A 205 23.13 -17.29 -3.04
N TYR A 206 22.01 -17.13 -3.73
CA TYR A 206 21.31 -15.85 -3.79
C TYR A 206 19.84 -16.05 -4.11
N GLU A 207 19.03 -15.06 -3.74
CA GLU A 207 17.63 -14.93 -4.12
C GLU A 207 17.29 -13.46 -4.26
N ILE A 208 16.42 -13.16 -5.22
CA ILE A 208 15.69 -11.91 -5.34
C ILE A 208 14.22 -12.27 -5.36
N ALA A 209 13.45 -11.67 -4.46
CA ALA A 209 12.04 -11.94 -4.28
C ALA A 209 11.23 -10.64 -4.27
N MET A 210 10.02 -10.68 -4.80
CA MET A 210 9.06 -9.58 -4.80
C MET A 210 7.65 -10.06 -4.45
N GLY A 211 6.82 -9.18 -3.89
CA GLY A 211 5.43 -9.43 -3.51
C GLY A 211 5.27 -9.69 -2.01
N ASP A 212 4.42 -10.65 -1.65
CA ASP A 212 4.14 -11.04 -0.27
C ASP A 212 5.20 -12.00 0.25
N LEU A 213 6.10 -11.49 1.07
CA LEU A 213 7.32 -12.16 1.51
C LEU A 213 7.39 -12.21 3.03
N ASP A 214 8.02 -13.24 3.57
CA ASP A 214 8.32 -13.29 4.99
C ASP A 214 9.72 -12.71 5.25
N TRP A 215 9.84 -11.90 6.30
CA TRP A 215 11.09 -11.34 6.79
C TRP A 215 11.33 -11.76 8.24
N GLN A 216 12.55 -12.19 8.55
CA GLN A 216 12.93 -12.51 9.92
C GLN A 216 14.40 -12.16 10.22
N PHE A 217 14.66 -11.78 11.47
CA PHE A 217 16.00 -11.70 12.04
C PHE A 217 16.18 -12.81 13.07
N ASP A 218 17.14 -13.67 12.82
CA ASP A 218 17.50 -14.77 13.72
C ASP A 218 18.82 -14.46 14.45
N GLY A 219 19.01 -15.05 15.63
CA GLY A 219 20.29 -14.99 16.35
C GLY A 219 20.59 -13.66 17.05
N THR A 220 19.57 -12.83 17.27
CA THR A 220 19.69 -11.52 17.92
C THR A 220 19.26 -11.58 19.39
N ARG A 221 19.84 -10.71 20.22
CA ARG A 221 19.41 -10.54 21.63
C ARG A 221 18.37 -9.43 21.80
N TYR A 222 18.46 -8.37 21.00
CA TYR A 222 17.69 -7.15 21.19
C TYR A 222 16.65 -6.88 20.10
N ILE A 223 16.85 -7.43 18.89
CA ILE A 223 15.93 -7.23 17.75
C ILE A 223 15.48 -8.58 17.21
N ASN A 224 14.59 -9.24 17.95
CA ASN A 224 13.95 -10.46 17.47
C ASN A 224 12.70 -10.05 16.68
N TYR A 225 12.82 -10.05 15.35
CA TYR A 225 11.85 -9.41 14.46
C TYR A 225 11.41 -10.41 13.40
N LYS A 226 10.11 -10.67 13.31
CA LYS A 226 9.49 -11.50 12.30
C LYS A 226 8.23 -10.81 11.80
N THR A 227 8.11 -10.63 10.49
CA THR A 227 6.96 -9.98 9.87
C THR A 227 6.74 -10.54 8.47
N THR A 228 5.54 -10.37 7.94
CA THR A 228 5.28 -10.49 6.50
C THR A 228 5.35 -9.08 5.92
N ILE A 229 5.94 -8.96 4.73
CA ILE A 229 6.15 -7.71 4.02
C ILE A 229 5.59 -7.81 2.61
N GLU A 230 5.03 -6.71 2.12
CA GLU A 230 4.70 -6.53 0.72
C GLU A 230 5.81 -5.68 0.10
N GLY A 231 6.67 -6.28 -0.71
CA GLY A 231 7.82 -5.54 -1.22
C GLY A 231 8.89 -6.39 -1.86
N LEU A 232 10.14 -5.99 -1.67
CA LEU A 232 11.33 -6.59 -2.26
C LEU A 232 12.22 -7.17 -1.17
N ASN A 233 12.82 -8.33 -1.43
CA ASN A 233 13.85 -8.95 -0.61
C ASN A 233 14.94 -9.50 -1.51
N ALA A 234 16.20 -9.25 -1.18
CA ALA A 234 17.33 -9.86 -1.84
C ALA A 234 18.34 -10.33 -0.81
N TRP A 235 18.83 -11.57 -0.97
CA TRP A 235 19.94 -12.07 -0.17
C TRP A 235 21.02 -12.73 -1.01
N TYR A 236 22.24 -12.68 -0.49
CA TYR A 236 23.40 -13.42 -0.99
C TYR A 236 24.10 -14.09 0.19
N GLY A 237 24.37 -15.38 0.06
CA GLY A 237 24.92 -16.21 1.13
C GLY A 237 25.95 -17.21 0.61
N LYS A 238 27.20 -17.08 1.08
CA LYS A 238 28.22 -18.13 0.96
C LYS A 238 29.06 -18.19 2.23
N ARG A 239 30.25 -17.58 2.21
CA ARG A 239 31.06 -17.35 3.43
C ARG A 239 30.49 -16.24 4.29
N HIS A 240 29.92 -15.23 3.64
CA HIS A 240 29.25 -14.11 4.27
C HIS A 240 27.78 -14.15 3.86
N PHE A 241 26.92 -13.64 4.72
CA PHE A 241 25.50 -13.48 4.44
C PHE A 241 25.19 -11.99 4.39
N ILE A 242 24.44 -11.55 3.39
CA ILE A 242 23.91 -10.20 3.27
C ILE A 242 22.49 -10.31 2.76
N GLN A 243 21.57 -9.60 3.39
CA GLN A 243 20.17 -9.52 3.02
C GLN A 243 19.68 -8.08 3.15
N ALA A 244 18.93 -7.62 2.17
CA ALA A 244 18.30 -6.31 2.18
C ALA A 244 16.84 -6.45 1.74
N GLY A 245 15.96 -5.69 2.38
CA GLY A 245 14.54 -5.68 2.09
C GLY A 245 13.98 -4.28 2.08
N TYR A 246 12.94 -4.08 1.29
CA TYR A 246 12.17 -2.85 1.27
C TYR A 246 10.69 -3.21 1.17
N THR A 247 9.86 -2.55 1.96
CA THR A 247 8.41 -2.70 1.91
C THR A 247 7.75 -1.34 1.96
N ALA A 248 6.62 -1.23 1.28
CA ALA A 248 5.68 -0.13 1.39
C ALA A 248 4.33 -0.75 1.73
N SER A 249 4.12 -1.13 3.00
CA SER A 249 2.89 -1.81 3.42
C SER A 249 1.86 -0.80 3.93
N SER A 250 0.57 -1.10 3.72
CA SER A 250 -0.56 -0.28 4.14
C SER A 250 -1.41 -0.86 5.29
N GLY A 251 -1.11 -2.08 5.80
CA GLY A 251 -1.56 -2.53 7.13
C GLY A 251 -1.46 -4.04 7.41
N LYS A 252 -2.02 -4.49 8.56
CA LYS A 252 -1.84 -5.83 9.14
C LYS A 252 -3.13 -6.65 9.13
N PRO A 253 -3.12 -7.94 8.77
CA PRO A 253 -4.32 -8.78 8.84
C PRO A 253 -4.71 -9.09 10.29
N ALA A 254 -6.00 -9.18 10.54
CA ALA A 254 -6.60 -9.54 11.82
C ALA A 254 -7.88 -10.38 11.64
N SER A 255 -8.21 -11.13 12.69
CA SER A 255 -9.51 -11.78 12.83
C SER A 255 -10.01 -11.63 14.26
N VAL A 256 -11.26 -11.22 14.41
CA VAL A 256 -11.92 -11.02 15.69
C VAL A 256 -13.27 -11.72 15.70
N LYS A 257 -13.54 -12.44 16.79
CA LYS A 257 -14.89 -12.92 17.08
C LYS A 257 -15.69 -11.79 17.73
N VAL A 258 -16.78 -11.38 17.09
CA VAL A 258 -17.65 -10.31 17.60
C VAL A 258 -18.67 -10.92 18.57
N ASN A 259 -18.63 -10.48 19.83
CA ASN A 259 -19.58 -10.93 20.85
C ASN A 259 -20.86 -10.10 20.77
N ILE A 260 -21.95 -10.71 20.31
CA ILE A 260 -23.24 -10.05 20.10
C ILE A 260 -24.02 -9.97 21.41
N ILE A 261 -24.62 -8.79 21.64
CA ILE A 261 -25.50 -8.51 22.76
C ILE A 261 -26.91 -8.42 22.21
N ASP A 262 -27.83 -9.20 22.79
CA ASP A 262 -29.23 -9.21 22.35
C ASP A 262 -29.84 -7.81 22.42
N GLY A 263 -30.54 -7.42 21.36
CA GLY A 263 -31.12 -6.08 21.23
C GLY A 263 -30.15 -4.98 20.80
N LYS A 264 -28.84 -5.27 20.64
CA LYS A 264 -27.84 -4.32 20.12
C LYS A 264 -27.38 -4.73 18.71
N GLN A 265 -27.58 -3.87 17.72
CA GLN A 265 -27.12 -4.12 16.34
C GLN A 265 -25.74 -3.49 16.03
N GLY A 266 -25.25 -2.61 16.90
CA GLY A 266 -23.94 -1.98 16.77
C GLY A 266 -23.89 -0.67 17.57
N PRO A 267 -22.74 0.04 17.56
CA PRO A 267 -21.47 -0.38 16.98
C PRO A 267 -20.79 -1.48 17.82
N TYR A 268 -20.11 -2.40 17.14
CA TYR A 268 -19.26 -3.44 17.71
C TYR A 268 -17.82 -3.21 17.26
N TYR A 269 -16.92 -2.98 18.21
CA TYR A 269 -15.53 -2.66 17.92
C TYR A 269 -14.71 -3.90 17.53
N LEU A 270 -13.97 -3.78 16.44
CA LEU A 270 -13.10 -4.78 15.85
C LEU A 270 -11.70 -4.63 16.46
N ASN A 271 -11.51 -5.26 17.62
CA ASN A 271 -10.28 -5.14 18.42
C ASN A 271 -9.41 -6.41 18.35
N PRO A 272 -8.38 -6.46 17.49
CA PRO A 272 -7.51 -7.63 17.33
C PRO A 272 -6.63 -7.96 18.53
N THR A 273 -6.31 -7.00 19.41
CA THR A 273 -5.38 -7.24 20.54
C THR A 273 -6.05 -7.25 21.91
N GLY A 274 -7.30 -6.79 22.02
CA GLY A 274 -8.10 -6.77 23.25
C GLY A 274 -7.84 -5.57 24.18
N PHE A 275 -6.84 -4.73 23.90
CA PHE A 275 -6.40 -3.67 24.83
C PHE A 275 -6.57 -2.22 24.32
N GLN A 276 -6.83 -2.01 23.02
CA GLN A 276 -7.09 -0.66 22.45
C GLN A 276 -8.52 -0.54 21.93
N SER A 277 -9.18 0.59 22.17
CA SER A 277 -10.59 0.80 21.80
C SER A 277 -10.81 1.12 20.31
N THR A 278 -9.76 1.38 19.52
CA THR A 278 -9.90 1.91 18.16
C THR A 278 -8.69 1.51 17.32
N TYR A 279 -8.91 0.79 16.22
CA TYR A 279 -7.93 0.51 15.18
C TYR A 279 -8.46 1.03 13.85
N LEU A 280 -7.59 1.64 13.05
CA LEU A 280 -7.97 2.09 11.71
C LEU A 280 -8.08 0.85 10.83
N ILE A 281 -9.29 0.53 10.37
CA ILE A 281 -9.53 -0.60 9.49
C ILE A 281 -9.29 -0.13 8.06
N ILE A 282 -8.51 -0.87 7.28
CA ILE A 282 -8.29 -0.51 5.88
C ILE A 282 -9.62 -0.66 5.14
N ALA A 283 -10.03 0.41 4.45
CA ALA A 283 -11.26 0.44 3.69
C ALA A 283 -11.35 -0.72 2.69
N GLY A 284 -12.41 -1.52 2.77
CA GLY A 284 -12.64 -2.66 1.87
C GLY A 284 -11.88 -3.94 2.18
N SER A 285 -11.10 -3.98 3.26
CA SER A 285 -10.40 -5.19 3.68
C SER A 285 -11.28 -6.17 4.48
N GLU A 286 -12.45 -5.71 4.96
CA GLU A 286 -13.29 -6.46 5.89
C GLU A 286 -14.11 -7.57 5.21
N LYS A 287 -14.14 -8.74 5.85
CA LYS A 287 -15.01 -9.88 5.54
C LYS A 287 -15.70 -10.31 6.84
N ILE A 288 -17.00 -10.10 6.95
CA ILE A 288 -17.77 -10.41 8.16
C ILE A 288 -18.67 -11.60 7.92
N TYR A 289 -18.49 -12.66 8.71
CA TYR A 289 -19.27 -13.89 8.63
C TYR A 289 -20.22 -13.98 9.81
N CYS A 290 -21.48 -14.30 9.57
CA CYS A 290 -22.47 -14.66 10.58
C CYS A 290 -22.86 -16.13 10.38
N ASP A 291 -22.57 -16.98 11.35
CA ASP A 291 -22.82 -18.44 11.31
C ASP A 291 -22.27 -19.12 10.03
N GLY A 292 -21.13 -18.62 9.55
CA GLY A 292 -20.47 -19.11 8.33
C GLY A 292 -20.99 -18.49 7.03
N LYS A 293 -22.06 -17.69 7.05
CA LYS A 293 -22.53 -16.89 5.91
C LYS A 293 -21.78 -15.55 5.85
N LEU A 294 -21.11 -15.26 4.74
CA LEU A 294 -20.51 -13.95 4.49
C LEU A 294 -21.62 -12.89 4.35
N LEU A 295 -21.52 -11.83 5.14
CA LEU A 295 -22.39 -10.67 5.10
C LEU A 295 -21.90 -9.64 4.07
N GLU A 296 -22.82 -8.89 3.49
CA GLU A 296 -22.55 -7.88 2.49
C GLU A 296 -22.53 -6.45 3.07
N ARG A 297 -21.46 -5.70 2.80
CA ARG A 297 -21.35 -4.30 3.22
C ARG A 297 -22.42 -3.45 2.53
N GLY A 298 -23.05 -2.54 3.27
CA GLY A 298 -24.13 -1.67 2.81
C GLY A 298 -25.51 -2.33 2.92
N THR A 299 -25.60 -3.62 2.64
CA THR A 299 -26.85 -4.39 2.74
C THR A 299 -27.05 -4.94 4.15
N ASP A 300 -26.09 -5.72 4.65
CA ASP A 300 -26.18 -6.44 5.91
C ASP A 300 -25.51 -5.71 7.08
N TYR A 301 -24.52 -4.86 6.81
CA TYR A 301 -23.83 -4.06 7.82
C TYR A 301 -23.18 -2.80 7.24
N TYR A 302 -22.88 -1.84 8.10
CA TYR A 302 -21.97 -0.73 7.85
C TYR A 302 -20.74 -0.88 8.73
N ILE A 303 -19.60 -0.38 8.26
CA ILE A 303 -18.36 -0.35 9.02
C ILE A 303 -17.84 1.08 9.06
N ASP A 304 -17.45 1.53 10.25
CA ASP A 304 -16.67 2.74 10.44
C ASP A 304 -15.19 2.34 10.43
N TYR A 305 -14.50 2.72 9.37
CA TYR A 305 -13.08 2.42 9.18
C TYR A 305 -12.17 3.18 10.12
N SER A 306 -12.58 4.37 10.54
CA SER A 306 -11.78 5.22 11.42
C SER A 306 -11.86 4.76 12.87
N GLU A 307 -13.04 4.33 13.28
CA GLU A 307 -13.34 3.82 14.61
C GLU A 307 -13.02 2.31 14.74
N GLY A 308 -12.98 1.62 13.60
CA GLY A 308 -12.85 0.17 13.53
C GLY A 308 -14.05 -0.54 14.14
N SER A 309 -15.26 -0.08 13.81
CA SER A 309 -16.50 -0.60 14.38
C SER A 309 -17.47 -1.07 13.30
N VAL A 310 -18.20 -2.16 13.56
CA VAL A 310 -19.25 -2.67 12.67
C VAL A 310 -20.63 -2.45 13.28
N MET A 311 -21.59 -2.05 12.44
CA MET A 311 -23.00 -1.95 12.76
C MET A 311 -23.82 -2.79 11.80
N PHE A 312 -24.53 -3.79 12.32
CA PHE A 312 -25.39 -4.67 11.55
C PHE A 312 -26.72 -3.99 11.20
N ARG A 313 -27.16 -4.16 9.95
CA ARG A 313 -28.50 -3.78 9.48
C ARG A 313 -29.46 -4.97 9.56
N THR A 314 -28.94 -6.19 9.42
CA THR A 314 -29.70 -7.42 9.64
C THR A 314 -29.66 -7.79 11.12
N MET A 315 -30.73 -8.43 11.60
CA MET A 315 -30.85 -8.81 13.00
C MET A 315 -29.78 -9.84 13.37
N VAL A 316 -28.90 -9.44 14.28
CA VAL A 316 -27.97 -10.33 14.96
C VAL A 316 -28.40 -10.54 16.41
N VAL A 317 -28.26 -11.78 16.89
CA VAL A 317 -28.57 -12.22 18.27
C VAL A 317 -27.37 -12.93 18.88
N SER A 318 -27.36 -13.06 20.21
CA SER A 318 -26.26 -13.62 21.00
C SER A 318 -25.92 -15.09 20.64
N SER A 319 -26.86 -15.82 20.02
CA SER A 319 -26.63 -17.17 19.52
C SER A 319 -25.85 -17.22 18.20
N ASN A 320 -25.77 -16.12 17.45
CA ASN A 320 -25.02 -16.05 16.20
C ASN A 320 -23.51 -16.03 16.47
N ARG A 321 -22.75 -16.77 15.66
CA ARG A 321 -21.28 -16.76 15.64
C ARG A 321 -20.80 -15.78 14.59
N ILE A 322 -20.41 -14.59 15.04
CA ILE A 322 -19.90 -13.56 14.13
C ILE A 322 -18.37 -13.51 14.17
N ASN A 323 -17.73 -13.69 13.02
CA ASN A 323 -16.29 -13.56 12.83
C ASN A 323 -16.01 -12.47 11.81
N ALA A 324 -15.26 -11.45 12.20
CA ALA A 324 -14.78 -10.41 11.31
C ALA A 324 -13.30 -10.66 10.98
N TYR A 325 -12.98 -10.72 9.70
CA TYR A 325 -11.63 -10.67 9.18
C TYR A 325 -11.42 -9.31 8.55
N PHE A 326 -10.27 -8.69 8.75
CA PHE A 326 -10.00 -7.36 8.22
C PHE A 326 -8.50 -7.09 8.24
N GLN A 327 -8.07 -6.07 7.50
CA GLN A 327 -6.76 -5.49 7.69
C GLN A 327 -6.93 -4.21 8.52
N TYR A 328 -6.01 -4.00 9.46
CA TYR A 328 -5.98 -2.80 10.27
C TYR A 328 -4.61 -2.14 10.15
N ALA A 329 -4.60 -0.83 9.99
CA ALA A 329 -3.43 -0.03 10.25
C ALA A 329 -3.43 0.30 11.74
N ASP A 330 -2.37 -0.13 12.44
CA ASP A 330 -2.01 0.46 13.73
C ASP A 330 -1.30 1.82 13.57
N GLU A 331 -1.20 2.31 12.33
CA GLU A 331 -0.44 3.48 11.93
C GLU A 331 -1.35 4.52 11.26
N PHE A 332 -1.10 5.80 11.54
CA PHE A 332 -1.87 6.93 10.98
C PHE A 332 -1.41 7.35 9.59
N TYR A 333 -0.37 6.70 9.08
CA TYR A 333 0.32 6.98 7.83
C TYR A 333 0.69 5.65 7.18
N ASN A 334 0.75 5.61 5.85
CA ASN A 334 1.44 4.51 5.17
C ASN A 334 2.92 4.52 5.58
N GLN A 335 3.51 3.36 5.83
CA GLN A 335 4.89 3.25 6.27
C GLN A 335 5.74 2.50 5.25
N SER A 336 6.90 3.06 4.96
CA SER A 336 7.95 2.36 4.23
C SER A 336 8.99 1.85 5.20
N THR A 337 9.34 0.57 5.10
CA THR A 337 10.38 -0.04 5.92
C THR A 337 11.52 -0.55 5.07
N TYR A 338 12.74 -0.14 5.42
CA TYR A 338 13.98 -0.70 4.91
C TYR A 338 14.58 -1.64 5.95
N PHE A 339 14.94 -2.84 5.50
CA PHE A 339 15.58 -3.84 6.31
C PHE A 339 16.98 -4.16 5.78
N ASN A 340 17.91 -4.38 6.69
CA ASN A 340 19.23 -4.88 6.35
C ASN A 340 19.70 -5.89 7.40
N SER A 341 20.30 -6.98 6.94
CA SER A 341 20.91 -8.01 7.76
C SER A 341 22.21 -8.45 7.12
N SER A 342 23.27 -8.62 7.90
CA SER A 342 24.52 -9.16 7.38
C SER A 342 25.29 -9.93 8.44
N THR A 343 25.97 -10.99 8.02
CA THR A 343 26.85 -11.80 8.87
C THR A 343 28.18 -12.01 8.15
N PHE A 344 29.25 -11.46 8.72
CA PHE A 344 30.59 -11.55 8.20
C PHE A 344 31.46 -12.47 9.04
N ASN A 345 31.86 -13.62 8.48
CA ASN A 345 32.87 -14.50 9.07
C ASN A 345 34.29 -13.95 8.81
N LEU A 346 34.78 -13.12 9.73
CA LEU A 346 36.04 -12.38 9.62
C LEU A 346 37.26 -13.30 9.72
N LEU A 347 37.26 -14.18 10.73
CA LEU A 347 38.30 -15.17 11.02
C LEU A 347 37.64 -16.50 11.41
N PRO A 348 38.37 -17.64 11.44
CA PRO A 348 37.83 -18.87 12.03
C PRO A 348 37.32 -18.60 13.44
N GLY A 349 36.08 -19.01 13.71
CA GLY A 349 35.41 -18.78 14.98
C GLY A 349 34.87 -17.36 15.19
N PHE A 350 35.36 -16.32 14.49
CA PHE A 350 34.89 -14.94 14.65
C PHE A 350 33.88 -14.53 13.57
N SER A 351 32.67 -14.16 14.01
CA SER A 351 31.66 -13.58 13.14
C SER A 351 31.14 -12.24 13.67
N LEU A 352 30.86 -11.32 12.76
CA LEU A 352 30.20 -10.05 13.02
C LEU A 352 28.85 -10.06 12.32
N SER A 353 27.77 -9.95 13.09
CA SER A 353 26.41 -9.81 12.59
C SER A 353 25.88 -8.40 12.84
N HIS A 354 25.06 -7.93 11.91
CA HIS A 354 24.39 -6.64 11.97
C HIS A 354 22.95 -6.78 11.49
N HIS A 355 22.02 -6.19 12.22
CA HIS A 355 20.61 -6.09 11.83
C HIS A 355 20.15 -4.64 11.95
N PHE A 356 19.37 -4.19 10.99
CA PHE A 356 18.91 -2.82 10.90
C PHE A 356 17.51 -2.75 10.33
N ILE A 357 16.65 -1.97 10.99
CA ILE A 357 15.28 -1.67 10.58
C ILE A 357 15.14 -0.16 10.55
N HIS A 358 14.70 0.36 9.42
CA HIS A 358 14.43 1.77 9.26
C HIS A 358 13.02 1.99 8.73
N GLN A 359 12.19 2.64 9.52
CA GLN A 359 10.77 2.87 9.25
C GLN A 359 10.51 4.35 9.08
N VAL A 360 9.80 4.71 8.02
CA VAL A 360 9.44 6.09 7.70
C VAL A 360 7.97 6.17 7.32
N ASP A 361 7.23 6.97 8.07
CA ASP A 361 5.85 7.30 7.74
C ASP A 361 5.78 8.26 6.54
N ALA A 362 4.82 8.03 5.65
CA ALA A 362 4.52 8.87 4.51
C ALA A 362 3.83 10.17 4.96
N LYS A 363 4.62 11.13 5.45
CA LYS A 363 4.16 12.41 6.02
C LYS A 363 3.15 13.18 5.15
N ASP A 364 3.22 13.01 3.82
CA ASP A 364 2.40 13.73 2.84
C ASP A 364 1.11 12.96 2.47
N HIS A 365 0.94 11.75 3.02
CA HIS A 365 -0.20 10.85 2.78
C HIS A 365 -0.75 10.30 4.11
N PRO A 366 -1.32 11.15 4.98
CA PRO A 366 -2.05 10.69 6.16
C PRO A 366 -3.25 9.82 5.76
N LEU A 367 -3.51 8.77 6.53
CA LEU A 367 -4.58 7.81 6.25
C LEU A 367 -5.95 8.26 6.78
N LEU A 368 -5.94 9.04 7.87
CA LEU A 368 -7.16 9.34 8.62
C LEU A 368 -7.82 10.66 8.23
N TYR A 369 -7.03 11.71 8.02
CA TYR A 369 -7.53 13.05 7.73
C TYR A 369 -6.69 13.73 6.65
N GLU A 370 -7.35 14.53 5.82
CA GLU A 370 -6.64 15.58 5.10
C GLU A 370 -6.31 16.72 6.06
N PHE A 371 -5.05 17.12 6.08
CA PHE A 371 -4.60 18.23 6.91
C PHE A 371 -4.73 19.55 6.17
N THR A 372 -5.37 20.52 6.82
CA THR A 372 -5.42 21.90 6.36
C THR A 372 -4.08 22.60 6.62
N ALA A 373 -3.87 23.77 6.02
CA ALA A 373 -2.67 24.57 6.29
C ALA A 373 -2.52 24.94 7.79
N ALA A 374 -3.63 25.14 8.50
CA ALA A 374 -3.63 25.42 9.94
C ALA A 374 -3.26 24.19 10.78
N ASP A 375 -3.70 22.99 10.37
CA ASP A 375 -3.30 21.73 11.01
C ASP A 375 -1.79 21.50 10.86
N LEU A 376 -1.25 21.73 9.66
CA LEU A 376 0.18 21.60 9.39
C LEU A 376 1.02 22.61 10.18
N ASP A 377 0.55 23.85 10.34
CA ASP A 377 1.22 24.85 11.18
C ASP A 377 1.23 24.45 12.66
N SER A 378 0.11 23.89 13.14
CA SER A 378 0.00 23.36 14.51
C SER A 378 0.97 22.20 14.74
N LEU A 379 1.05 21.25 13.80
CA LEU A 379 2.00 20.13 13.85
C LEU A 379 3.47 20.61 13.83
N ARG A 380 3.80 21.60 12.99
CA ARG A 380 5.18 22.17 12.95
C ARG A 380 5.59 22.79 14.28
N LYS A 381 4.67 23.45 14.98
CA LYS A 381 4.92 24.05 16.30
C LYS A 381 5.01 22.99 17.40
N ALA A 382 4.26 21.90 17.26
CA ALA A 382 4.20 20.82 18.23
C ALA A 382 5.44 19.91 18.25
N GLY A 383 6.10 19.78 17.09
CA GLY A 383 7.19 18.82 16.90
C GLY A 383 6.67 17.38 17.00
N ASP A 384 7.25 16.58 17.89
CA ASP A 384 6.90 15.17 18.08
C ASP A 384 5.63 14.95 18.92
N ASN A 385 5.00 16.02 19.40
CA ASN A 385 3.82 15.92 20.24
C ASN A 385 2.53 15.82 19.42
N VAL A 386 1.61 15.00 19.92
CA VAL A 386 0.22 14.99 19.46
C VAL A 386 -0.44 16.33 19.82
N VAL A 387 -1.18 16.91 18.88
CA VAL A 387 -1.95 18.15 19.09
C VAL A 387 -3.38 18.04 18.60
N TRP A 388 -4.21 18.98 19.02
CA TRP A 388 -5.61 19.06 18.62
C TRP A 388 -5.76 20.09 17.49
N GLY A 389 -6.42 19.68 16.41
CA GLY A 389 -6.79 20.51 15.27
C GLY A 389 -8.29 20.81 15.25
N ASN A 390 -8.68 21.72 14.38
CA ASN A 390 -10.09 22.06 14.19
C ASN A 390 -10.83 20.87 13.53
N GLY A 391 -11.89 20.38 14.18
CA GLY A 391 -12.74 19.32 13.65
C GLY A 391 -13.89 19.83 12.77
N ILE A 392 -14.05 21.14 12.63
CA ILE A 392 -15.21 21.75 11.96
C ILE A 392 -14.84 22.15 10.53
N VAL A 393 -15.62 21.68 9.57
CA VAL A 393 -15.52 22.02 8.15
C VAL A 393 -16.85 22.61 7.68
N GLU A 394 -16.81 23.81 7.13
CA GLU A 394 -17.96 24.45 6.50
C GLU A 394 -18.17 23.89 5.08
N VAL A 395 -19.41 23.62 4.73
CA VAL A 395 -19.84 23.06 3.45
C VAL A 395 -21.05 23.82 2.90
N GLU A 396 -21.42 23.56 1.65
CA GLU A 396 -22.57 24.21 1.04
C GLU A 396 -23.87 23.94 1.83
N SER A 397 -24.77 24.93 1.82
CA SER A 397 -26.02 24.90 2.58
C SER A 397 -26.85 23.66 2.23
N GLY A 398 -27.19 22.85 3.23
CA GLY A 398 -27.98 21.63 3.08
C GLY A 398 -27.19 20.39 2.68
N THR A 399 -25.87 20.50 2.50
CA THR A 399 -24.97 19.35 2.23
C THR A 399 -24.28 18.83 3.49
N GLY A 400 -24.31 19.61 4.59
CA GLY A 400 -23.73 19.23 5.88
C GLY A 400 -24.65 18.40 6.75
N SER A 401 -24.13 17.99 7.91
CA SER A 401 -24.87 17.23 8.93
C SER A 401 -25.20 18.04 10.18
N TYR A 402 -24.53 19.19 10.38
CA TYR A 402 -24.64 20.00 11.59
C TYR A 402 -24.98 21.45 11.27
N ILE A 403 -25.70 22.09 12.21
CA ILE A 403 -26.02 23.51 12.18
C ILE A 403 -25.36 24.19 13.38
N GLN A 404 -24.73 25.34 13.14
CA GLN A 404 -24.19 26.15 14.23
C GLN A 404 -25.32 26.85 15.01
N ARG A 405 -25.26 26.76 16.34
CA ARG A 405 -26.18 27.37 17.30
C ARG A 405 -25.41 28.09 18.39
N ILE A 406 -26.12 28.93 19.14
CA ILE A 406 -25.59 29.65 20.30
C ILE A 406 -26.46 29.26 21.49
N SER A 407 -25.84 28.79 22.58
CA SER A 407 -26.53 28.43 23.82
C SER A 407 -27.06 29.68 24.55
N ALA A 408 -27.88 29.49 25.58
CA ALA A 408 -28.38 30.59 26.41
C ALA A 408 -27.25 31.38 27.10
N GLU A 409 -26.11 30.73 27.32
CA GLU A 409 -24.89 31.28 27.91
C GLU A 409 -23.95 31.93 26.88
N GLY A 410 -24.35 31.97 25.60
CA GLY A 410 -23.56 32.57 24.53
C GLY A 410 -22.48 31.66 23.92
N LEU A 411 -22.49 30.36 24.22
CA LEU A 411 -21.50 29.41 23.71
C LEU A 411 -21.93 28.84 22.36
N ILE A 412 -20.99 28.77 21.42
CA ILE A 412 -21.24 28.18 20.09
C ILE A 412 -21.23 26.65 20.22
N TYR A 413 -22.24 25.99 19.67
CA TYR A 413 -22.31 24.54 19.55
C TYR A 413 -22.90 24.12 18.19
N TYR A 414 -22.71 22.85 17.84
CA TYR A 414 -23.12 22.27 16.56
C TYR A 414 -24.24 21.25 16.81
N GLU A 415 -25.44 21.59 16.36
CA GLU A 415 -26.62 20.75 16.49
C GLU A 415 -26.70 19.77 15.31
N TYR A 416 -26.84 18.48 15.61
CA TYR A 416 -27.01 17.46 14.58
C TYR A 416 -28.39 17.57 13.92
N ALA A 417 -28.41 17.93 12.63
CA ALA A 417 -29.63 18.14 11.85
C ALA A 417 -29.38 17.79 10.38
N PRO A 418 -29.17 16.51 10.06
CA PRO A 418 -28.94 16.07 8.68
C PRO A 418 -30.16 16.39 7.82
N TYR A 419 -29.92 16.75 6.55
CA TYR A 419 -30.95 17.09 5.54
C TYR A 419 -31.71 18.40 5.78
N ASP A 420 -31.39 19.15 6.84
CA ASP A 420 -31.89 20.52 7.00
C ASP A 420 -31.16 21.45 6.01
N SER A 421 -31.88 22.38 5.37
CA SER A 421 -31.27 23.32 4.43
C SER A 421 -30.23 24.25 5.10
N LEU A 422 -30.30 24.43 6.42
CA LEU A 422 -29.36 25.20 7.23
C LEU A 422 -28.14 24.38 7.70
N ALA A 423 -28.08 23.08 7.38
CA ALA A 423 -26.95 22.23 7.75
C ALA A 423 -25.76 22.52 6.83
N CYS A 424 -24.88 23.41 7.29
CA CYS A 424 -23.71 23.88 6.54
C CYS A 424 -22.38 23.38 7.13
N TYR A 425 -22.40 22.44 8.07
CA TYR A 425 -21.18 21.99 8.75
C TYR A 425 -21.07 20.46 8.76
N ASN A 426 -19.85 19.99 8.51
CA ASN A 426 -19.40 18.64 8.84
C ASN A 426 -18.42 18.75 10.01
N VAL A 427 -18.67 17.96 11.06
CA VAL A 427 -17.92 18.05 12.30
C VAL A 427 -17.34 16.69 12.64
N THR A 428 -16.02 16.63 12.76
CA THR A 428 -15.27 15.51 13.29
C THR A 428 -15.17 15.65 14.81
N PHE A 429 -15.67 14.66 15.53
CA PHE A 429 -15.57 14.59 16.98
C PHE A 429 -14.47 13.64 17.41
N SER A 430 -13.77 13.99 18.49
CA SER A 430 -12.79 13.12 19.13
C SER A 430 -13.13 12.90 20.59
N TYR A 431 -12.90 11.67 21.05
CA TYR A 431 -13.09 11.29 22.44
C TYR A 431 -11.98 11.87 23.32
N VAL A 432 -12.37 12.57 24.38
CA VAL A 432 -11.46 13.23 25.34
C VAL A 432 -11.61 12.71 26.78
N GLY A 433 -12.47 11.71 26.98
CA GLY A 433 -12.78 11.13 28.28
C GLY A 433 -14.05 11.71 28.89
N SER A 434 -14.74 10.89 29.68
CA SER A 434 -15.98 11.29 30.38
C SER A 434 -15.74 12.52 31.27
N GLY A 435 -16.58 13.55 31.13
CA GLY A 435 -16.49 14.80 31.88
C GLY A 435 -15.47 15.81 31.33
N ASN A 436 -14.73 15.46 30.27
CA ASN A 436 -13.76 16.35 29.64
C ASN A 436 -14.23 16.92 28.30
N GLY A 437 -15.44 16.56 27.86
CA GLY A 437 -16.01 17.01 26.59
C GLY A 437 -17.37 17.66 26.74
N ASP A 438 -17.89 18.15 25.63
CA ASP A 438 -19.12 18.95 25.57
C ASP A 438 -20.29 18.21 24.89
N TYR A 439 -19.96 17.12 24.19
CA TYR A 439 -20.88 16.32 23.40
C TYR A 439 -20.95 14.90 23.91
N GLU A 440 -22.11 14.28 23.71
CA GLU A 440 -22.28 12.85 23.83
C GLU A 440 -22.63 12.25 22.47
N GLU A 441 -22.11 11.06 22.22
CA GLU A 441 -22.52 10.24 21.09
C GLU A 441 -23.82 9.52 21.48
N PHE A 442 -24.95 9.99 20.93
CA PHE A 442 -26.26 9.38 21.22
C PHE A 442 -26.61 8.27 20.23
N SER A 443 -25.90 8.22 19.11
CA SER A 443 -26.01 7.20 18.07
C SER A 443 -24.69 7.21 17.28
N SER A 444 -24.29 6.08 16.72
CA SER A 444 -22.99 5.93 16.04
C SER A 444 -22.73 7.05 15.03
N GLY A 445 -21.65 7.80 15.23
CA GLY A 445 -21.24 8.95 14.40
C GLY A 445 -22.11 10.21 14.56
N LYS A 446 -23.06 10.22 15.49
CA LYS A 446 -24.02 11.30 15.71
C LYS A 446 -23.88 11.84 17.12
N PHE A 447 -23.52 13.12 17.20
CA PHE A 447 -23.17 13.78 18.44
C PHE A 447 -24.20 14.85 18.76
N ARG A 448 -24.59 14.94 20.03
CA ARG A 448 -25.43 16.03 20.52
C ARG A 448 -24.72 16.76 21.64
N TYR A 449 -24.87 18.08 21.62
CA TYR A 449 -24.35 18.92 22.68
C TYR A 449 -25.13 18.67 23.97
N VAL A 450 -24.43 18.34 25.05
CA VAL A 450 -25.02 18.10 26.38
C VAL A 450 -24.67 19.18 27.37
N GLY A 451 -23.75 20.07 27.02
CA GLY A 451 -23.26 21.16 27.85
C GLY A 451 -21.78 21.00 28.17
N THR A 452 -21.12 22.12 28.46
CA THR A 452 -19.66 22.16 28.63
C THR A 452 -19.19 21.27 29.79
N GLY A 453 -18.28 20.35 29.51
CA GLY A 453 -17.76 19.37 30.48
C GLY A 453 -18.77 18.31 30.95
N MET A 454 -19.95 18.23 30.34
CA MET A 454 -20.97 17.23 30.68
C MET A 454 -20.98 16.04 29.70
N GLY A 455 -20.14 16.09 28.66
CA GLY A 455 -19.97 15.04 27.66
C GLY A 455 -18.61 14.37 27.73
N ALA A 456 -18.30 13.61 26.69
CA ALA A 456 -17.01 12.91 26.54
C ALA A 456 -16.30 13.21 25.21
N TRP A 457 -16.91 14.05 24.37
CA TRP A 457 -16.46 14.31 23.00
C TRP A 457 -16.33 15.82 22.75
N LEU A 458 -15.35 16.20 21.93
CA LEU A 458 -15.15 17.58 21.46
C LEU A 458 -15.14 17.62 19.92
N PRO A 459 -15.61 18.72 19.30
CA PRO A 459 -15.57 18.95 17.85
C PRO A 459 -14.15 19.33 17.38
N GLN A 460 -13.18 18.51 17.78
CA GLN A 460 -11.76 18.64 17.49
C GLN A 460 -11.26 17.33 16.90
N LYS A 461 -10.24 17.41 16.06
CA LYS A 461 -9.56 16.23 15.51
C LYS A 461 -8.17 16.09 16.11
N ARG A 462 -7.76 14.87 16.41
CA ARG A 462 -6.41 14.59 16.93
C ARG A 462 -5.42 14.54 15.76
N LEU A 463 -4.47 15.47 15.75
CA LEU A 463 -3.39 15.52 14.78
C LEU A 463 -2.18 14.74 15.34
N ILE A 464 -1.78 13.70 14.62
CA ILE A 464 -0.71 12.81 15.04
C ILE A 464 0.48 13.03 14.11
N PRO A 465 1.67 13.41 14.63
CA PRO A 465 2.81 13.67 13.76
C PRO A 465 3.33 12.37 13.12
N PRO A 466 3.83 12.42 11.88
CA PRO A 466 4.48 11.28 11.24
C PRO A 466 5.80 10.96 11.94
N VAL A 467 6.13 9.68 12.06
CA VAL A 467 7.29 9.22 12.82
C VAL A 467 8.35 8.59 11.91
N LYS A 468 9.61 8.74 12.31
CA LYS A 468 10.75 8.03 11.74
C LYS A 468 11.42 7.20 12.84
N ARG A 469 11.54 5.89 12.64
CA ARG A 469 12.15 4.98 13.63
C ARG A 469 13.32 4.22 13.03
N THR A 470 14.37 4.05 13.82
CA THR A 470 15.56 3.29 13.41
C THR A 470 15.97 2.39 14.56
N ASN A 471 16.07 1.10 14.28
CA ASN A 471 16.56 0.10 15.22
C ASN A 471 17.79 -0.58 14.61
N ALA A 472 18.86 -0.72 15.40
CA ALA A 472 20.09 -1.37 14.97
C ALA A 472 20.60 -2.32 16.05
N ASP A 473 21.06 -3.50 15.64
CA ASP A 473 21.70 -4.50 16.47
C ASP A 473 23.04 -4.89 15.86
N LEU A 474 24.04 -5.07 16.71
CA LEU A 474 25.38 -5.47 16.32
C LEU A 474 25.85 -6.57 17.26
N LEU A 475 26.18 -7.73 16.70
CA LEU A 475 26.66 -8.89 17.44
C LEU A 475 28.05 -9.27 16.95
N LEU A 476 29.03 -9.25 17.86
CA LEU A 476 30.32 -9.89 17.63
C LEU A 476 30.33 -11.22 18.38
N SER A 477 30.51 -12.33 17.66
CA SER A 477 30.57 -13.67 18.26
C SER A 477 31.91 -14.35 18.00
N TYR A 478 32.36 -15.13 18.98
CA TYR A 478 33.51 -16.00 18.90
C TYR A 478 33.12 -17.40 19.36
N ALA A 479 33.25 -18.38 18.47
CA ALA A 479 33.10 -19.79 18.79
C ALA A 479 34.42 -20.50 18.49
N ASN A 480 34.98 -21.18 19.49
CA ASN A 480 36.15 -22.03 19.30
C ASN A 480 35.64 -23.45 19.13
N ASP A 481 35.92 -24.09 17.99
CA ASP A 481 35.65 -25.52 17.81
C ASP A 481 36.68 -26.29 18.66
N SER A 482 36.37 -26.51 19.93
CA SER A 482 37.12 -27.40 20.83
C SER A 482 36.36 -28.68 21.09
#